data_AF-A0A6L9KWV3-F1
#
_entry.id   AF-A0A6L9KWV3-F1
#
_cell.length_a   1.000
_cell.length_b   1.000
_cell.length_c   1.000
_cell.angle_alpha   90.00
_cell.angle_beta   90.00
_cell.angle_gamma   90.00
#
_symmetry.space_group_name_H-M   'P 1'
#
loop_
_entity.id
_entity.type
_entity.pdbx_description
1 polymer ?
#
loop_
_entity_poly.entity_id
_entity_poly.type
_entity_poly.pdbx_seq_one_letter_code
_entity_poly.pdbx_strand_id
1 'polypeptide(L)'
;MRYYDITLAPQGSSTPIKEWTSHPNGNYNPSAQEVEFDILTAPFGTPVGAQAITIYGISLQELTNAQQFAGMNITISAGMKAGLPLANPKQSGVILVGTVWQSFGNWEGTEMTLDFVVVPSAYSLDNPGNIVLNWQANTPLSQALTQTLNTAYPDMTVTMNISDQLVLPNQEVHACSTLTQLAQYLQGMTKGYFLGENYGGVRITIQGGTIVVWDDTYQPDTVQINFTDLVGQPTWIEPNIMQAKFVMRADLQLGSIITMPQGMQNSPGLFKTTAQSLPSSMKNQSSFQGSFRVN
;
A
#
# COMPACT_ATOMS: atom_id res chain seq x y z
N MET A 1 -15.29 -5.58 -5.49
CA MET A 1 -14.43 -6.71 -4.99
C MET A 1 -15.06 -7.47 -3.82
N ARG A 2 -14.65 -8.73 -3.56
CA ARG A 2 -15.33 -9.64 -2.59
C ARG A 2 -14.46 -10.30 -1.51
N TYR A 3 -13.17 -9.94 -1.35
CA TYR A 3 -12.29 -10.54 -0.33
C TYR A 3 -11.59 -9.45 0.48
N TYR A 4 -12.24 -9.00 1.55
CA TYR A 4 -11.78 -7.87 2.35
C TYR A 4 -12.32 -7.94 3.79
N ASP A 5 -11.68 -7.16 4.65
CA ASP A 5 -12.08 -6.85 6.01
C ASP A 5 -11.84 -5.36 6.24
N ILE A 6 -12.89 -4.59 6.51
CA ILE A 6 -12.82 -3.14 6.74
C ILE A 6 -13.41 -2.89 8.12
N THR A 7 -12.61 -2.31 9.00
CA THR A 7 -13.04 -1.94 10.35
C THR A 7 -12.89 -0.45 10.58
N LEU A 8 -13.87 0.13 11.29
CA LEU A 8 -13.83 1.52 11.76
C LEU A 8 -13.87 1.56 13.28
N ALA A 9 -12.97 2.34 13.87
CA ALA A 9 -12.93 2.61 15.30
C ALA A 9 -12.95 4.13 15.56
N PRO A 10 -13.59 4.60 16.65
CA PRO A 10 -13.45 5.99 17.09
C PRO A 10 -11.98 6.35 17.34
N GLN A 11 -11.62 7.62 17.17
CA GLN A 11 -10.28 8.09 17.53
C GLN A 11 -9.97 7.79 19.00
N GLY A 12 -8.75 7.32 19.26
CA GLY A 12 -8.30 6.90 20.60
C GLY A 12 -8.86 5.55 21.07
N SER A 13 -9.66 4.87 20.25
CA SER A 13 -10.12 3.50 20.50
C SER A 13 -9.52 2.53 19.49
N SER A 14 -9.13 1.35 19.96
CA SER A 14 -8.79 0.20 19.10
C SER A 14 -9.98 -0.73 18.86
N THR A 15 -11.13 -0.47 19.49
CA THR A 15 -12.32 -1.32 19.37
C THR A 15 -13.15 -0.87 18.18
N PRO A 16 -13.34 -1.73 17.16
CA PRO A 16 -14.19 -1.41 16.02
C PRO A 16 -15.65 -1.28 16.45
N ILE A 17 -16.32 -0.25 15.94
CA ILE A 17 -17.78 -0.07 16.09
C ILE A 17 -18.54 -0.44 14.81
N LYS A 18 -17.81 -0.58 13.69
CA LYS A 18 -18.36 -0.95 12.40
C LYS A 18 -17.38 -1.85 11.67
N GLU A 19 -17.91 -2.89 11.05
CA GLU A 19 -17.17 -3.85 10.25
C GLU A 19 -17.96 -4.13 8.97
N TRP A 20 -17.25 -4.10 7.83
CA TRP A 20 -17.70 -4.73 6.60
C TRP A 20 -16.70 -5.84 6.28
N THR A 21 -17.19 -7.07 6.24
CA THR A 21 -16.35 -8.25 5.99
C THR A 21 -17.00 -9.18 4.98
N SER A 22 -16.19 -9.78 4.13
CA SER A 22 -16.65 -10.81 3.21
C SER A 22 -16.52 -12.23 3.77
N HIS A 23 -16.06 -12.37 5.02
CA HIS A 23 -15.80 -13.66 5.64
C HIS A 23 -16.16 -13.65 7.15
N PRO A 24 -17.41 -13.35 7.52
CA PRO A 24 -17.83 -13.31 8.91
C PRO A 24 -17.56 -14.65 9.59
N ASN A 25 -16.95 -14.61 10.78
CA ASN A 25 -16.50 -15.78 11.53
C ASN A 25 -15.60 -16.74 10.73
N GLY A 26 -14.85 -16.21 9.75
CA GLY A 26 -13.95 -16.98 8.89
C GLY A 26 -14.64 -17.75 7.75
N ASN A 27 -15.95 -17.61 7.57
CA ASN A 27 -16.70 -18.29 6.50
C ASN A 27 -17.02 -17.33 5.36
N TYR A 28 -16.72 -17.72 4.12
CA TYR A 28 -17.02 -16.92 2.94
C TYR A 28 -18.51 -16.55 2.86
N ASN A 29 -18.79 -15.25 2.72
CA ASN A 29 -20.13 -14.72 2.53
C ASN A 29 -20.33 -14.28 1.07
N PRO A 30 -21.07 -15.04 0.24
CA PRO A 30 -21.33 -14.67 -1.15
C PRO A 30 -22.22 -13.43 -1.31
N SER A 31 -22.92 -13.03 -0.24
CA SER A 31 -23.79 -11.85 -0.17
C SER A 31 -23.10 -10.64 0.48
N ALA A 32 -21.78 -10.68 0.65
CA ALA A 32 -21.02 -9.53 1.12
C ALA A 32 -21.15 -8.35 0.14
N GLN A 33 -21.06 -7.12 0.69
CA GLN A 33 -21.07 -5.91 -0.12
C GLN A 33 -19.95 -5.93 -1.16
N GLU A 34 -20.20 -5.25 -2.27
CA GLU A 34 -19.14 -4.94 -3.20
C GLU A 34 -18.37 -3.72 -2.68
N VAL A 35 -17.05 -3.81 -2.70
CA VAL A 35 -16.16 -2.67 -2.39
C VAL A 35 -15.21 -2.40 -3.53
N GLU A 36 -15.05 -1.12 -3.86
CA GLU A 36 -14.00 -0.58 -4.71
C GLU A 36 -12.94 0.12 -3.85
N PHE A 37 -11.68 -0.10 -4.18
CA PHE A 37 -10.54 0.51 -3.52
C PHE A 37 -9.69 1.26 -4.54
N ASP A 38 -9.47 2.55 -4.30
CA ASP A 38 -8.44 3.35 -4.94
C ASP A 38 -7.42 3.77 -3.88
N ILE A 39 -6.49 2.85 -3.59
CA ILE A 39 -5.45 3.03 -2.57
C ILE A 39 -4.13 3.31 -3.28
N LEU A 40 -3.86 4.59 -3.50
CA LEU A 40 -2.59 5.06 -4.03
C LEU A 40 -1.52 4.95 -2.94
N THR A 41 -0.53 4.09 -3.15
CA THR A 41 0.68 4.10 -2.33
C THR A 41 1.73 4.90 -3.09
N ALA A 42 2.38 5.86 -2.42
CA ALA A 42 3.56 6.56 -2.94
C ALA A 42 4.45 7.01 -1.78
N PRO A 43 5.72 7.37 -2.04
CA PRO A 43 6.54 8.06 -1.06
C PRO A 43 5.89 9.38 -0.63
N PHE A 44 5.88 9.70 0.67
CA PHE A 44 5.30 10.95 1.19
C PHE A 44 5.99 12.22 0.65
N GLY A 45 7.21 12.10 0.11
CA GLY A 45 7.89 13.19 -0.59
C GLY A 45 7.30 13.52 -1.98
N THR A 46 6.40 12.69 -2.49
CA THR A 46 5.71 12.84 -3.78
C THR A 46 4.24 13.16 -3.52
N PRO A 47 3.68 14.24 -4.09
CA PRO A 47 2.25 14.51 -3.99
C PRO A 47 1.42 13.37 -4.58
N VAL A 48 0.44 12.88 -3.83
CA VAL A 48 -0.57 11.93 -4.31
C VAL A 48 -1.98 12.44 -4.04
N GLY A 49 -2.91 12.04 -4.90
CA GLY A 49 -4.34 12.26 -4.70
C GLY A 49 -4.84 11.55 -3.45
N ALA A 50 -6.03 11.94 -2.99
CA ALA A 50 -6.66 11.29 -1.85
C ALA A 50 -7.09 9.87 -2.21
N GLN A 51 -7.01 8.95 -1.25
CA GLN A 51 -7.40 7.56 -1.45
C GLN A 51 -8.91 7.45 -1.27
N ALA A 52 -9.57 6.71 -2.15
CA ALA A 52 -11.01 6.55 -2.13
C ALA A 52 -11.40 5.09 -1.87
N ILE A 53 -12.47 4.92 -1.10
CA ILE A 53 -13.09 3.61 -0.88
C ILE A 53 -14.58 3.79 -1.10
N THR A 54 -15.15 2.95 -1.96
CA THR A 54 -16.58 2.97 -2.26
C THR A 54 -17.18 1.65 -1.87
N ILE A 55 -18.18 1.68 -0.98
CA ILE A 55 -18.92 0.51 -0.52
C ILE A 55 -20.32 0.55 -1.15
N TYR A 56 -20.67 -0.49 -1.89
CA TYR A 56 -21.95 -0.63 -2.58
C TYR A 56 -22.93 -1.48 -1.76
N GLY A 57 -24.23 -1.26 -1.98
CA GLY A 57 -25.27 -2.07 -1.34
C GLY A 57 -25.38 -1.81 0.16
N ILE A 58 -25.17 -0.56 0.56
CA ILE A 58 -25.33 -0.09 1.94
C ILE A 58 -26.80 0.04 2.33
N SER A 59 -27.06 0.10 3.64
CA SER A 59 -28.38 0.40 4.18
C SER A 59 -28.75 1.88 4.02
N LEU A 60 -30.05 2.17 4.01
CA LEU A 60 -30.55 3.55 3.99
C LEU A 60 -30.08 4.36 5.22
N GLN A 61 -29.89 3.69 6.36
CA GLN A 61 -29.37 4.32 7.57
C GLN A 61 -27.91 4.77 7.39
N GLU A 62 -27.07 3.94 6.77
CA GLU A 62 -25.69 4.30 6.45
C GLU A 62 -25.64 5.43 5.42
N LEU A 63 -26.52 5.40 4.42
CA LEU A 63 -26.62 6.48 3.44
C LEU A 63 -26.96 7.82 4.13
N THR A 64 -27.98 7.81 5.01
CA THR A 64 -28.47 9.01 5.69
C THR A 64 -27.46 9.55 6.72
N ASN A 65 -26.70 8.66 7.36
CA ASN A 65 -25.78 9.01 8.44
C ASN A 65 -24.31 8.80 8.04
N ALA A 66 -23.96 8.88 6.75
CA ALA A 66 -22.60 8.62 6.27
C ALA A 66 -21.54 9.45 6.99
N GLN A 67 -21.84 10.73 7.24
CA GLN A 67 -20.94 11.66 7.93
C GLN A 67 -20.53 11.20 9.34
N GLN A 68 -21.27 10.28 9.97
CA GLN A 68 -20.90 9.75 11.28
C GLN A 68 -19.54 9.05 11.27
N PHE A 69 -19.06 8.58 10.11
CA PHE A 69 -17.79 7.88 9.97
C PHE A 69 -16.59 8.81 9.77
N ALA A 70 -16.82 10.11 9.50
CA ALA A 70 -15.76 11.09 9.37
C ALA A 70 -14.95 11.20 10.68
N GLY A 71 -13.63 11.24 10.56
CA GLY A 71 -12.68 11.25 11.66
C GLY A 71 -12.37 9.88 12.26
N MET A 72 -13.08 8.80 11.91
CA MET A 72 -12.79 7.47 12.45
C MET A 72 -11.48 6.89 11.91
N ASN A 73 -10.82 6.10 12.74
CA ASN A 73 -9.70 5.27 12.33
C ASN A 73 -10.23 4.13 11.46
N ILE A 74 -9.62 3.93 10.30
CA ILE A 74 -9.95 2.85 9.37
C ILE A 74 -8.78 1.88 9.24
N THR A 75 -9.09 0.59 9.30
CA THR A 75 -8.15 -0.49 8.99
C THR A 75 -8.75 -1.37 7.91
N ILE A 76 -7.98 -1.62 6.86
CA ILE A 76 -8.38 -2.49 5.75
C ILE A 76 -7.40 -3.63 5.67
N SER A 77 -7.91 -4.85 5.72
CA SER A 77 -7.15 -6.06 5.46
C SER A 77 -7.63 -6.75 4.20
N ALA A 78 -6.69 -7.37 3.52
CA ALA A 78 -6.93 -8.11 2.30
C ALA A 78 -6.13 -9.43 2.28
N GLY A 79 -6.19 -10.11 1.14
CA GLY A 79 -5.64 -11.44 0.94
C GLY A 79 -6.65 -12.55 1.19
N MET A 80 -6.42 -13.67 0.51
CA MET A 80 -7.26 -14.85 0.62
C MET A 80 -6.93 -15.56 1.95
N LYS A 81 -7.74 -15.30 2.99
CA LYS A 81 -7.68 -16.01 4.28
C LYS A 81 -8.15 -17.47 4.14
N ALA A 82 -7.89 -18.27 5.18
CA ALA A 82 -8.37 -19.66 5.25
C ALA A 82 -9.90 -19.74 5.01
N GLY A 83 -10.34 -20.72 4.23
CA GLY A 83 -11.75 -20.86 3.80
C GLY A 83 -12.07 -20.21 2.45
N LEU A 84 -11.17 -19.42 1.87
CA LEU A 84 -11.31 -18.84 0.53
C LEU A 84 -10.62 -19.71 -0.55
N PRO A 85 -11.06 -19.68 -1.83
CA PRO A 85 -10.61 -20.62 -2.86
C PRO A 85 -9.10 -20.63 -3.13
N LEU A 86 -8.43 -19.49 -2.92
CA LEU A 86 -6.99 -19.32 -3.15
C LEU A 86 -6.27 -18.95 -1.85
N ALA A 87 -6.73 -19.51 -0.72
CA ALA A 87 -6.23 -19.18 0.60
C ALA A 87 -4.70 -19.32 0.70
N ASN A 88 -4.02 -18.22 1.03
CA ASN A 88 -2.59 -18.20 1.30
C ASN A 88 -2.31 -17.23 2.45
N PRO A 89 -2.06 -17.73 3.67
CA PRO A 89 -1.82 -16.89 4.84
C PRO A 89 -0.66 -15.91 4.66
N LYS A 90 0.35 -16.23 3.83
CA LYS A 90 1.48 -15.34 3.57
C LYS A 90 1.12 -14.11 2.75
N GLN A 91 -0.01 -14.15 2.05
CA GLN A 91 -0.50 -13.08 1.18
C GLN A 91 -1.60 -12.25 1.85
N SER A 92 -2.01 -12.60 3.07
CA SER A 92 -3.08 -11.93 3.80
C SER A 92 -2.54 -11.05 4.93
N GLY A 93 -3.14 -9.87 5.08
CA GLY A 93 -2.71 -8.90 6.07
C GLY A 93 -3.37 -7.54 5.85
N VAL A 94 -2.95 -6.57 6.66
CA VAL A 94 -3.40 -5.18 6.58
C VAL A 94 -2.77 -4.52 5.36
N ILE A 95 -3.60 -3.90 4.51
CA ILE A 95 -3.16 -3.15 3.33
C ILE A 95 -3.25 -1.64 3.52
N LEU A 96 -4.11 -1.18 4.42
CA LEU A 96 -4.28 0.23 4.74
C LEU A 96 -4.60 0.40 6.22
N VAL A 97 -3.96 1.40 6.83
CA VAL A 97 -4.34 1.99 8.11
C VAL A 97 -4.37 3.49 7.91
N GLY A 98 -5.43 4.16 8.37
CA GLY A 98 -5.54 5.60 8.22
C GLY A 98 -6.73 6.18 8.97
N THR A 99 -7.09 7.41 8.60
CA THR A 99 -8.27 8.10 9.11
C THR A 99 -9.21 8.42 7.95
N VAL A 100 -10.52 8.25 8.18
CA VAL A 100 -11.56 8.72 7.25
C VAL A 100 -11.61 10.24 7.33
N TRP A 101 -11.09 10.93 6.32
CA TRP A 101 -11.11 12.38 6.25
C TRP A 101 -12.50 12.92 5.90
N GLN A 102 -13.14 12.29 4.92
CA GLN A 102 -14.52 12.58 4.55
C GLN A 102 -15.28 11.27 4.38
N SER A 103 -16.55 11.29 4.75
CA SER A 103 -17.48 10.21 4.45
C SER A 103 -18.78 10.77 3.94
N PHE A 104 -19.28 10.28 2.81
CA PHE A 104 -20.54 10.73 2.25
C PHE A 104 -21.29 9.58 1.58
N GLY A 105 -22.61 9.67 1.61
CA GLY A 105 -23.48 8.77 0.88
C GLY A 105 -23.77 9.34 -0.51
N ASN A 106 -23.72 8.51 -1.53
CA ASN A 106 -24.11 8.88 -2.88
C ASN A 106 -25.24 7.97 -3.38
N TRP A 107 -26.06 8.49 -4.29
CA TRP A 107 -27.12 7.72 -4.93
C TRP A 107 -27.26 8.11 -6.40
N GLU A 108 -27.16 7.12 -7.28
CA GLU A 108 -27.46 7.26 -8.70
C GLU A 108 -28.52 6.22 -9.09
N GLY A 109 -29.75 6.69 -9.33
CA GLY A 109 -30.89 5.81 -9.54
C GLY A 109 -31.15 4.92 -8.32
N THR A 110 -31.00 3.61 -8.49
CA THR A 110 -31.16 2.60 -7.42
C THR A 110 -29.85 2.19 -6.77
N GLU A 111 -28.72 2.65 -7.29
CA GLU A 111 -27.40 2.35 -6.72
C GLU A 111 -27.12 3.34 -5.60
N MET A 112 -26.86 2.81 -4.40
CA MET A 112 -26.50 3.57 -3.21
C MET A 112 -25.10 3.17 -2.77
N THR A 113 -24.23 4.16 -2.56
CA THR A 113 -22.85 3.96 -2.13
C THR A 113 -22.51 4.76 -0.89
N LEU A 114 -21.56 4.24 -0.12
CA LEU A 114 -20.87 4.95 0.94
C LEU A 114 -19.44 5.15 0.49
N ASP A 115 -19.04 6.40 0.38
CA ASP A 115 -17.73 6.80 -0.10
C ASP A 115 -16.90 7.37 1.04
N PHE A 116 -15.64 6.93 1.10
CA PHE A 116 -14.65 7.44 2.05
C PHE A 116 -13.48 8.06 1.31
N VAL A 117 -13.08 9.23 1.76
CA VAL A 117 -11.76 9.80 1.47
C VAL A 117 -10.85 9.48 2.64
N VAL A 118 -9.79 8.73 2.40
CA VAL A 118 -8.91 8.22 3.45
C VAL A 118 -7.52 8.83 3.35
N VAL A 119 -6.96 9.16 4.52
CA VAL A 119 -5.59 9.66 4.65
C VAL A 119 -4.80 8.67 5.51
N PRO A 120 -3.72 8.07 4.98
CA PRO A 120 -2.90 7.09 5.70
C PRO A 120 -1.87 7.78 6.61
N SER A 121 -2.31 8.71 7.46
CA SER A 121 -1.43 9.43 8.38
C SER A 121 -2.07 9.56 9.76
N ALA A 122 -1.26 9.37 10.80
CA ALA A 122 -1.66 9.69 12.18
C ALA A 122 -1.60 11.21 12.46
N TYR A 123 -0.76 11.94 11.72
CA TYR A 123 -0.56 13.38 11.90
C TYR A 123 -0.83 14.17 10.63
N SER A 124 -1.48 15.32 10.79
CA SER A 124 -1.81 16.26 9.71
C SER A 124 -1.40 17.67 10.11
N LEU A 125 -1.61 18.67 9.26
CA LEU A 125 -1.38 20.07 9.65
C LEU A 125 -2.39 20.54 10.71
N ASP A 126 -3.61 19.97 10.70
CA ASP A 126 -4.66 20.27 11.67
C ASP A 126 -4.52 19.45 12.97
N ASN A 127 -3.80 18.33 12.92
CA ASN A 127 -3.40 17.51 14.07
C ASN A 127 -1.89 17.21 14.01
N PRO A 128 -1.03 18.19 14.32
CA PRO A 128 0.41 18.07 14.11
C PRO A 128 1.05 17.08 15.08
N GLY A 129 1.94 16.25 14.55
CA GLY A 129 2.86 15.43 15.33
C GLY A 129 4.07 16.25 15.77
N ASN A 130 4.68 15.90 16.89
CA ASN A 130 5.95 16.51 17.31
C ASN A 130 7.12 15.66 16.81
N ILE A 131 7.37 15.67 15.50
CA ILE A 131 8.41 14.84 14.88
C ILE A 131 9.74 15.59 14.93
N VAL A 132 10.63 15.14 15.81
CA VAL A 132 11.95 15.78 16.02
C VAL A 132 13.06 14.81 15.64
N LEU A 133 13.66 15.05 14.47
CA LEU A 133 14.90 14.41 14.07
C LEU A 133 16.07 15.03 14.83
N ASN A 134 16.76 14.20 15.60
CA ASN A 134 18.01 14.58 16.26
C ASN A 134 19.14 13.66 15.77
N TRP A 135 19.82 14.08 14.70
CA TRP A 135 20.88 13.32 14.09
C TRP A 135 22.24 13.76 14.66
N GLN A 136 22.82 12.89 15.50
CA GLN A 136 24.11 13.17 16.14
C GLN A 136 25.26 13.04 15.15
N ALA A 137 26.30 13.86 15.34
CA ALA A 137 27.52 13.79 14.56
C ALA A 137 28.12 12.37 14.60
N ASN A 138 28.58 11.89 13.45
CA ASN A 138 29.21 10.57 13.25
C ASN A 138 28.31 9.37 13.59
N THR A 139 26.98 9.54 13.58
CA THR A 139 26.03 8.43 13.71
C THR A 139 25.31 8.17 12.38
N PRO A 140 24.92 6.91 12.07
CA PRO A 140 24.08 6.62 10.92
C PRO A 140 22.70 7.29 11.01
N LEU A 141 22.21 7.81 9.88
CA LEU A 141 20.85 8.38 9.78
C LEU A 141 19.78 7.36 10.18
N SER A 142 20.00 6.07 9.90
CA SER A 142 19.09 4.96 10.26
C SER A 142 18.79 4.94 11.76
N GLN A 143 19.80 5.17 12.59
CA GLN A 143 19.67 5.25 14.04
C GLN A 143 18.84 6.47 14.47
N ALA A 144 19.15 7.65 13.92
CA ALA A 144 18.45 8.88 14.25
C ALA A 144 16.96 8.82 13.84
N LEU A 145 16.67 8.30 12.65
CA LEU A 145 15.29 8.13 12.17
C LEU A 145 14.52 7.10 12.98
N THR A 146 15.15 5.98 13.35
CA THR A 146 14.49 4.96 14.18
C THR A 146 14.05 5.56 15.52
N GLN A 147 14.92 6.33 16.19
CA GLN A 147 14.57 7.01 17.44
C GLN A 147 13.46 8.06 17.26
N THR A 148 13.56 8.85 16.19
CA THR A 148 12.59 9.89 15.83
C THR A 148 11.20 9.30 15.61
N LEU A 149 11.12 8.26 14.78
CA LEU A 149 9.86 7.63 14.40
C LEU A 149 9.25 6.83 15.53
N ASN A 150 10.05 6.10 16.33
CA ASN A 150 9.53 5.39 17.50
C ASN A 150 9.00 6.34 18.58
N THR A 151 9.57 7.54 18.69
CA THR A 151 9.09 8.57 19.63
C THR A 151 7.80 9.21 19.12
N ALA A 152 7.74 9.53 17.82
CA ALA A 152 6.57 10.16 17.23
C ALA A 152 5.42 9.19 16.98
N TYR A 153 5.69 7.92 16.68
CA TYR A 153 4.70 6.91 16.31
C TYR A 153 4.88 5.64 17.15
N PRO A 154 4.62 5.69 18.47
CA PRO A 154 4.91 4.57 19.38
C PRO A 154 4.11 3.30 19.06
N ASP A 155 2.95 3.44 18.41
CA ASP A 155 2.05 2.33 18.07
C ASP A 155 2.27 1.78 16.65
N MET A 156 3.20 2.34 15.87
CA MET A 156 3.52 1.87 14.51
C MET A 156 4.89 1.20 14.47
N THR A 157 4.96 0.09 13.75
CA THR A 157 6.24 -0.56 13.44
C THR A 157 7.02 0.30 12.43
N VAL A 158 8.35 0.37 12.61
CA VAL A 158 9.26 1.05 11.69
C VAL A 158 10.17 0.02 11.02
N THR A 159 10.15 -0.03 9.68
CA THR A 159 11.10 -0.80 8.87
C THR A 159 12.11 0.16 8.26
N MET A 160 13.39 -0.03 8.62
CA MET A 160 14.50 0.84 8.22
C MET A 160 15.41 0.14 7.22
N ASN A 161 15.38 0.57 5.96
CA ASN A 161 16.08 -0.04 4.84
C ASN A 161 16.96 0.99 4.09
N ILE A 162 17.83 1.68 4.81
CA ILE A 162 18.74 2.69 4.22
C ILE A 162 20.19 2.33 4.52
N SER A 163 21.12 2.86 3.71
CA SER A 163 22.55 2.62 3.89
C SER A 163 23.08 3.21 5.21
N ASP A 164 23.93 2.45 5.89
CA ASP A 164 24.65 2.93 7.10
C ASP A 164 25.75 3.96 6.77
N GLN A 165 25.99 4.24 5.49
CA GLN A 165 26.95 5.26 5.04
C GLN A 165 26.40 6.69 5.10
N LEU A 166 25.09 6.85 5.35
CA LEU A 166 24.49 8.16 5.57
C LEU A 166 24.89 8.64 6.95
N VAL A 167 26.02 9.36 7.04
CA VAL A 167 26.64 9.86 8.28
C VAL A 167 27.11 11.29 8.08
N LEU A 168 26.73 12.21 8.98
CA LEU A 168 27.19 13.60 8.95
C LEU A 168 28.33 13.84 9.95
N PRO A 169 29.29 14.74 9.64
CA PRO A 169 30.35 15.12 10.56
C PRO A 169 29.87 16.07 11.68
N ASN A 170 28.72 16.72 11.50
CA ASN A 170 28.10 17.64 12.45
C ASN A 170 26.76 17.10 12.93
N GLN A 171 26.28 17.62 14.06
CA GLN A 171 24.91 17.40 14.51
C GLN A 171 23.96 18.13 13.57
N GLU A 172 22.82 17.50 13.27
CA GLU A 172 21.72 18.06 12.52
C GLU A 172 20.42 17.83 13.29
N VAL A 173 19.63 18.89 13.47
CA VAL A 173 18.34 18.84 14.18
C VAL A 173 17.26 19.42 13.30
N HIS A 174 16.17 18.68 13.14
CA HIS A 174 15.01 19.12 12.37
C HIS A 174 13.72 18.78 13.12
N ALA A 175 12.80 19.73 13.18
CA ALA A 175 11.48 19.53 13.77
C ALA A 175 10.40 19.82 12.72
N CYS A 176 9.40 18.95 12.64
CA CYS A 176 8.30 19.08 11.69
C CYS A 176 7.01 18.48 12.24
N SER A 177 5.89 18.85 11.61
CA SER A 177 4.55 18.48 12.05
C SER A 177 4.05 17.18 11.45
N THR A 178 4.56 16.78 10.28
CA THR A 178 4.03 15.65 9.51
C THR A 178 5.14 14.80 8.88
N LEU A 179 4.81 13.54 8.59
CA LEU A 179 5.74 12.64 7.90
C LEU A 179 6.08 13.13 6.49
N THR A 180 5.16 13.83 5.83
CA THR A 180 5.40 14.52 4.56
C THR A 180 6.50 15.55 4.66
N GLN A 181 6.48 16.41 5.69
CA GLN A 181 7.52 17.42 5.89
C GLN A 181 8.87 16.75 6.18
N LEU A 182 8.89 15.71 7.03
CA LEU A 182 10.11 14.94 7.28
C LEU A 182 10.66 14.32 5.99
N ALA A 183 9.80 13.68 5.19
CA ALA A 183 10.19 13.04 3.94
C ALA A 183 10.76 14.03 2.93
N GLN A 184 10.14 15.21 2.78
CA GLN A 184 10.64 16.28 1.91
C GLN A 184 12.00 16.80 2.36
N TYR A 185 12.19 17.00 3.67
CA TYR A 185 13.46 17.43 4.23
C TYR A 185 14.56 16.38 3.99
N LEU A 186 14.30 15.11 4.29
CA LEU A 186 15.27 14.02 4.08
C LEU A 186 15.62 13.86 2.60
N GLN A 187 14.62 13.94 1.72
CA GLN A 187 14.82 13.88 0.27
C GLN A 187 15.72 15.03 -0.21
N GLY A 188 15.53 16.25 0.30
CA GLY A 188 16.36 17.41 -0.02
C GLY A 188 17.79 17.30 0.52
N MET A 189 17.96 16.71 1.70
CA MET A 189 19.26 16.55 2.36
C MET A 189 20.11 15.41 1.78
N THR A 190 19.48 14.28 1.45
CA THR A 190 20.20 13.05 1.14
C THR A 190 20.46 12.86 -0.35
N LYS A 191 19.56 13.36 -1.21
CA LYS A 191 19.63 13.17 -2.67
C LYS A 191 20.94 13.73 -3.23
N GLY A 192 21.67 12.89 -3.96
CA GLY A 192 22.91 13.25 -4.64
C GLY A 192 24.12 13.50 -3.72
N TYR A 193 23.97 13.37 -2.40
CA TYR A 193 25.01 13.77 -1.45
C TYR A 193 25.87 12.60 -0.95
N PHE A 194 25.27 11.59 -0.32
CA PHE A 194 26.03 10.56 0.40
C PHE A 194 26.65 9.48 -0.50
N LEU A 195 25.90 9.01 -1.50
CA LEU A 195 26.29 7.87 -2.35
C LEU A 195 26.56 8.27 -3.80
N GLY A 196 26.90 9.55 -4.01
CA GLY A 196 27.18 10.14 -5.31
C GLY A 196 25.96 10.79 -5.98
N GLU A 197 26.20 11.45 -7.12
CA GLU A 197 25.25 12.35 -7.78
C GLU A 197 23.94 11.68 -8.21
N ASN A 198 23.98 10.38 -8.51
CA ASN A 198 22.81 9.60 -8.95
C ASN A 198 21.98 9.04 -7.79
N TYR A 199 22.41 9.21 -6.55
CA TYR A 199 21.67 8.72 -5.39
C TYR A 199 20.35 9.46 -5.23
N GLY A 200 19.25 8.73 -5.36
CA GLY A 200 17.89 9.21 -5.33
C GLY A 200 17.37 9.61 -3.96
N GLY A 201 18.16 9.45 -2.89
CA GLY A 201 17.82 9.90 -1.53
C GLY A 201 16.91 8.95 -0.75
N VAL A 202 16.70 9.31 0.52
CA VAL A 202 15.86 8.57 1.48
C VAL A 202 14.39 8.90 1.27
N ARG A 203 13.56 7.85 1.23
CA ARG A 203 12.13 7.91 1.01
C ARG A 203 11.40 7.28 2.20
N ILE A 204 10.20 7.79 2.48
CA ILE A 204 9.34 7.31 3.56
C ILE A 204 7.92 7.11 3.03
N THR A 205 7.26 6.03 3.44
CA THR A 205 5.81 5.82 3.28
C THR A 205 5.21 5.11 4.49
N ILE A 206 3.88 5.05 4.56
CA ILE A 206 3.15 4.17 5.48
C ILE A 206 2.47 3.12 4.61
N GLN A 207 2.75 1.85 4.87
CA GLN A 207 2.14 0.72 4.17
C GLN A 207 1.68 -0.33 5.18
N GLY A 208 0.41 -0.73 5.12
CA GLY A 208 -0.13 -1.76 6.01
C GLY A 208 0.02 -1.43 7.51
N GLY A 209 0.03 -0.14 7.88
CA GLY A 209 0.27 0.30 9.26
C GLY A 209 1.73 0.28 9.71
N THR A 210 2.67 0.04 8.80
CA THR A 210 4.11 0.09 9.06
C THR A 210 4.72 1.31 8.37
N ILE A 211 5.56 2.06 9.08
CA ILE A 211 6.38 3.12 8.48
C ILE A 211 7.56 2.43 7.79
N VAL A 212 7.64 2.57 6.47
CA VAL A 212 8.72 2.00 5.67
C VAL A 212 9.62 3.13 5.22
N VAL A 213 10.91 3.04 5.57
CA VAL A 213 11.95 3.97 5.18
C VAL A 213 12.96 3.24 4.31
N TRP A 214 13.26 3.74 3.12
CA TRP A 214 14.20 3.08 2.21
C TRP A 214 14.97 4.05 1.32
N ASP A 215 16.08 3.57 0.77
CA ASP A 215 16.85 4.29 -0.24
C ASP A 215 17.18 3.39 -1.45
N ASP A 216 18.09 3.84 -2.31
CA ASP A 216 18.48 3.11 -3.51
C ASP A 216 19.38 1.89 -3.24
N THR A 217 19.88 1.72 -2.01
CA THR A 217 20.67 0.55 -1.61
C THR A 217 19.80 -0.62 -1.15
N TYR A 218 18.54 -0.36 -0.84
CA TYR A 218 17.60 -1.40 -0.43
C TYR A 218 17.36 -2.41 -1.55
N GLN A 219 17.62 -3.68 -1.25
CA GLN A 219 17.25 -4.82 -2.09
C GLN A 219 16.07 -5.55 -1.43
N PRO A 220 14.83 -5.26 -1.86
CA PRO A 220 13.67 -5.92 -1.28
C PRO A 220 13.61 -7.39 -1.66
N ASP A 221 12.91 -8.16 -0.82
CA ASP A 221 12.62 -9.55 -1.09
C ASP A 221 11.92 -9.73 -2.45
N THR A 222 12.27 -10.84 -3.09
CA THR A 222 11.62 -11.25 -4.34
C THR A 222 10.35 -12.02 -4.02
N VAL A 223 9.22 -11.50 -4.47
CA VAL A 223 7.90 -12.15 -4.36
C VAL A 223 7.63 -12.95 -5.62
N GLN A 224 7.49 -14.28 -5.48
CA GLN A 224 7.04 -15.11 -6.58
C GLN A 224 5.54 -14.88 -6.82
N ILE A 225 5.20 -14.56 -8.07
CA ILE A 225 3.82 -14.53 -8.54
C ILE A 225 3.47 -15.90 -9.11
N ASN A 226 2.36 -16.47 -8.65
CA ASN A 226 1.76 -17.65 -9.24
C ASN A 226 0.71 -17.25 -10.26
N PHE A 227 0.41 -18.14 -11.21
CA PHE A 227 -0.63 -17.85 -12.19
C PHE A 227 -2.00 -17.58 -11.55
N THR A 228 -2.34 -18.34 -10.52
CA THR A 228 -3.59 -18.17 -9.76
C THR A 228 -3.70 -16.81 -9.08
N ASP A 229 -2.59 -16.09 -8.93
CA ASP A 229 -2.60 -14.76 -8.32
C ASP A 229 -3.05 -13.69 -9.32
N LEU A 230 -3.01 -13.96 -10.64
CA LEU A 230 -3.35 -13.00 -11.69
C LEU A 230 -4.87 -12.90 -11.91
N VAL A 231 -5.34 -11.67 -12.08
CA VAL A 231 -6.73 -11.35 -12.46
C VAL A 231 -6.71 -10.79 -13.88
N GLY A 232 -7.03 -11.66 -14.84
CA GLY A 232 -6.91 -11.32 -16.26
C GLY A 232 -5.47 -11.36 -16.77
N GLN A 233 -5.26 -10.88 -17.99
CA GLN A 233 -3.96 -10.91 -18.65
C GLN A 233 -3.16 -9.63 -18.38
N PRO A 234 -1.87 -9.72 -18.01
CA PRO A 234 -0.99 -8.56 -17.96
C PRO A 234 -0.86 -7.88 -19.33
N THR A 235 -0.54 -6.59 -19.35
CA THR A 235 -0.40 -5.80 -20.57
C THR A 235 0.88 -4.99 -20.53
N TRP A 236 1.65 -5.01 -21.62
CA TRP A 236 2.77 -4.09 -21.81
C TRP A 236 2.24 -2.70 -22.13
N ILE A 237 2.60 -1.71 -21.31
CA ILE A 237 2.19 -0.33 -21.53
C ILE A 237 3.34 0.49 -22.14
N GLU A 238 4.59 0.11 -21.87
CA GLU A 238 5.80 0.69 -22.46
C GLU A 238 6.92 -0.36 -22.55
N PRO A 239 8.04 -0.11 -23.26
CA PRO A 239 9.21 -0.99 -23.22
C PRO A 239 9.67 -1.25 -21.78
N ASN A 240 9.66 -2.52 -21.36
CA ASN A 240 9.99 -2.96 -19.99
C ASN A 240 9.05 -2.47 -18.87
N ILE A 241 7.86 -1.95 -19.21
CA ILE A 241 6.83 -1.60 -18.22
C ILE A 241 5.55 -2.37 -18.49
N MET A 242 5.13 -3.16 -17.51
CA MET A 242 3.96 -4.01 -17.56
C MET A 242 2.94 -3.57 -16.50
N GLN A 243 1.67 -3.52 -16.89
CA GLN A 243 0.56 -3.43 -15.97
C GLN A 243 -0.02 -4.84 -15.74
N ALA A 244 -0.14 -5.24 -14.48
CA ALA A 244 -0.74 -6.50 -14.08
C ALA A 244 -1.77 -6.25 -12.97
N LYS A 245 -2.82 -7.07 -12.95
CA LYS A 245 -3.83 -7.08 -11.88
C LYS A 245 -3.72 -8.39 -11.13
N PHE A 246 -3.80 -8.32 -9.82
CA PHE A 246 -3.69 -9.48 -8.94
C PHE A 246 -4.93 -9.61 -8.07
N VAL A 247 -5.15 -10.80 -7.51
CA VAL A 247 -5.94 -10.92 -6.28
C VAL A 247 -5.32 -10.00 -5.23
N MET A 248 -6.13 -9.35 -4.39
CA MET A 248 -5.56 -8.47 -3.38
C MET A 248 -4.59 -9.22 -2.47
N ARG A 249 -3.45 -8.59 -2.20
CA ARG A 249 -2.29 -9.19 -1.54
C ARG A 249 -1.66 -8.15 -0.63
N ALA A 250 -1.44 -8.51 0.63
CA ALA A 250 -0.79 -7.63 1.59
C ALA A 250 0.75 -7.73 1.54
N ASP A 251 1.29 -8.75 0.90
CA ASP A 251 2.72 -8.99 0.77
C ASP A 251 3.39 -8.21 -0.38
N LEU A 252 2.61 -7.60 -1.27
CA LEU A 252 3.13 -6.77 -2.35
C LEU A 252 3.37 -5.33 -1.87
N GLN A 253 4.61 -4.87 -1.97
CA GLN A 253 5.02 -3.54 -1.54
C GLN A 253 5.61 -2.73 -2.67
N LEU A 254 5.55 -1.40 -2.53
CA LEU A 254 6.26 -0.52 -3.45
C LEU A 254 7.75 -0.82 -3.39
N GLY A 255 8.38 -0.85 -4.54
CA GLY A 255 9.79 -1.17 -4.68
C GLY A 255 10.12 -2.66 -4.63
N SER A 256 9.21 -3.55 -4.18
CA SER A 256 9.42 -5.00 -4.19
C SER A 256 9.75 -5.52 -5.58
N ILE A 257 10.54 -6.60 -5.64
CA ILE A 257 10.77 -7.32 -6.89
C ILE A 257 9.74 -8.44 -6.98
N ILE A 258 8.96 -8.47 -8.04
CA ILE A 258 8.06 -9.58 -8.36
C ILE A 258 8.67 -10.45 -9.45
N THR A 259 8.59 -11.77 -9.31
CA THR A 259 8.98 -12.71 -10.36
C THR A 259 7.73 -13.32 -10.97
N MET A 260 7.55 -13.10 -12.27
CA MET A 260 6.38 -13.57 -13.00
C MET A 260 6.40 -15.09 -13.20
N PRO A 261 5.23 -15.75 -13.33
CA PRO A 261 5.17 -17.19 -13.46
C PRO A 261 5.85 -17.67 -14.76
N GLN A 262 6.59 -18.76 -14.66
CA GLN A 262 7.29 -19.41 -15.78
C GLN A 262 6.44 -20.55 -16.37
N GLY A 263 6.55 -20.82 -17.68
CA GLY A 263 6.08 -22.08 -18.27
C GLY A 263 4.57 -22.26 -18.45
N MET A 264 3.79 -21.18 -18.61
CA MET A 264 2.32 -21.22 -18.58
C MET A 264 1.61 -21.71 -19.86
N GLN A 265 2.30 -22.44 -20.74
CA GLN A 265 1.83 -22.74 -22.10
C GLN A 265 0.53 -23.56 -22.18
N ASN A 266 0.10 -24.18 -21.07
CA ASN A 266 -1.06 -25.08 -21.02
C ASN A 266 -2.06 -24.75 -19.88
N SER A 267 -1.96 -23.58 -19.25
CA SER A 267 -2.84 -23.22 -18.14
C SER A 267 -4.18 -22.63 -18.63
N PRO A 268 -5.34 -23.03 -18.06
CA PRO A 268 -6.64 -22.44 -18.39
C PRO A 268 -6.64 -20.93 -18.15
N GLY A 269 -7.11 -20.12 -19.12
CA GLY A 269 -7.20 -18.66 -18.97
C GLY A 269 -6.15 -17.85 -19.75
N LEU A 270 -5.16 -18.50 -20.37
CA LEU A 270 -4.38 -17.90 -21.46
C LEU A 270 -4.99 -18.24 -22.81
N PHE A 271 -4.99 -17.29 -23.74
CA PHE A 271 -5.38 -17.55 -25.13
C PHE A 271 -4.43 -18.60 -25.74
N LYS A 272 -4.99 -19.72 -26.20
CA LYS A 272 -4.28 -20.66 -27.06
C LYS A 272 -4.10 -20.02 -28.43
N THR A 273 -2.97 -19.37 -28.64
CA THR A 273 -2.51 -18.98 -29.96
C THR A 273 -2.04 -20.22 -30.71
N THR A 274 -2.51 -20.40 -31.94
CA THR A 274 -1.98 -21.44 -32.83
C THR A 274 -0.68 -20.96 -33.46
N ALA A 275 0.12 -21.86 -34.04
CA ALA A 275 1.33 -21.45 -34.76
C ALA A 275 1.03 -20.49 -35.93
N GLN A 276 -0.24 -20.42 -36.38
CA GLN A 276 -0.70 -19.55 -37.46
C GLN A 276 -1.22 -18.17 -37.00
N SER A 277 -1.46 -17.92 -35.71
CA SER A 277 -1.94 -16.62 -35.24
C SER A 277 -0.81 -15.59 -35.17
N LEU A 278 -0.98 -14.40 -35.72
CA LEU A 278 -0.02 -13.29 -35.63
C LEU A 278 -0.51 -12.25 -34.60
N PRO A 279 0.32 -11.85 -33.61
CA PRO A 279 1.68 -12.35 -33.34
C PRO A 279 1.71 -13.79 -32.76
N SER A 280 2.79 -14.53 -33.09
CA SER A 280 2.96 -16.00 -32.92
C SER A 280 2.81 -16.53 -31.50
N SER A 281 2.48 -17.83 -31.38
CA SER A 281 2.39 -18.55 -30.10
C SER A 281 3.67 -18.56 -29.26
N MET A 282 4.83 -18.40 -29.90
CA MET A 282 6.13 -18.24 -29.23
C MET A 282 6.28 -16.87 -28.54
N LYS A 283 5.61 -15.81 -29.02
CA LYS A 283 5.61 -14.50 -28.34
C LYS A 283 4.85 -14.56 -27.01
N ASN A 284 3.83 -15.42 -26.87
CA ASN A 284 3.17 -15.68 -25.59
C ASN A 284 4.04 -16.48 -24.61
N GLN A 285 5.02 -17.26 -25.10
CA GLN A 285 5.96 -18.00 -24.23
C GLN A 285 6.94 -17.10 -23.50
N SER A 286 7.17 -15.88 -24.00
CA SER A 286 8.20 -14.95 -23.50
C SER A 286 7.63 -13.64 -22.95
N SER A 287 6.34 -13.36 -23.18
CA SER A 287 5.84 -11.98 -23.03
C SER A 287 5.62 -11.54 -21.61
N PHE A 288 5.50 -12.40 -20.60
CA PHE A 288 5.30 -11.95 -19.21
C PHE A 288 6.12 -12.79 -18.24
N GLN A 289 7.41 -12.92 -18.51
CA GLN A 289 8.37 -13.66 -17.71
C GLN A 289 9.50 -12.74 -17.25
N GLY A 290 10.13 -13.12 -16.14
CA GLY A 290 11.24 -12.37 -15.55
C GLY A 290 10.86 -11.69 -14.26
N SER A 291 11.81 -10.91 -13.74
CA SER A 291 11.68 -10.19 -12.48
C SER A 291 11.51 -8.70 -12.75
N PHE A 292 10.53 -8.09 -12.11
CA PHE A 292 10.13 -6.70 -12.31
C PHE A 292 10.05 -6.00 -10.96
N ARG A 293 10.40 -4.72 -10.93
CA ARG A 293 10.22 -3.89 -9.73
C ARG A 293 8.81 -3.30 -9.74
N VAL A 294 8.12 -3.35 -8.61
CA VAL A 294 6.85 -2.64 -8.40
C VAL A 294 7.17 -1.16 -8.22
N ASN A 295 6.56 -0.31 -9.03
CA ASN A 295 6.70 1.15 -8.98
C ASN A 295 5.42 1.79 -8.47
#